data_AF-A0AAD0VAK9-F1
#
_entry.id   AF-A0AAD0VAK9-F1
#
_cell.length_a   1.000
_cell.length_b   1.000
_cell.length_c   1.000
_cell.angle_alpha   90.00
_cell.angle_beta   90.00
_cell.angle_gamma   90.00
#
_symmetry.space_group_name_H-M   'P 1'
#
loop_
_entity.id
_entity.type
_entity.pdbx_description
1 polymer ?
#
loop_
_entity_poly.entity_id
_entity_poly.type
_entity_poly.pdbx_seq_one_letter_code
_entity_poly.pdbx_strand_id
1 'polypeptide(L)'
;MVERSLAKIYGRLHLHPVESSLWDGDVDGVEAAILQWGLPPTLEMMAEILVERVDGSKRLGLVETLLSLHQDGVVSTSSVRSFLSSLLVVKSFGNRKILTKLLASAVEFAQQTAPTIIDQSLTNQIIHLAFVNDSEDLLRTIGVNEKSLEPTAPIMFALVDACSTSSFSWVKPYRTWSEHEQADFLDLFMAQCIRRHPSNKRQGEVLRHILADGIPAHFQFSEKDVATRESVRSTILDLGIRVDPVLIHKAPPAFRLAMVKAGLFTSNEAKVKGKTIDKLMAIDLGL
;
A
#
# COMPACT_ATOMS: atom_id res chain seq x y z
N MET A 1 -7.22 6.60 25.71
CA MET A 1 -6.32 5.51 26.13
C MET A 1 -5.74 5.82 27.51
N VAL A 2 -5.39 4.83 28.34
CA VAL A 2 -4.71 5.02 29.64
C VAL A 2 -3.33 4.35 29.59
N GLU A 3 -2.36 4.84 30.34
CA GLU A 3 -0.96 4.36 30.32
C GLU A 3 -0.86 2.83 30.47
N ARG A 4 -1.51 2.30 31.51
CA ARG A 4 -1.59 0.86 31.78
C ARG A 4 -2.26 0.06 30.66
N SER A 5 -3.20 0.66 29.93
CA SER A 5 -3.85 -0.02 28.80
C SER A 5 -2.93 -0.14 27.59
N LEU A 6 -2.11 0.89 27.32
CA LEU A 6 -1.12 0.86 26.24
C LEU A 6 0.03 -0.11 26.57
N ALA A 7 0.59 -0.02 27.78
CA ALA A 7 1.65 -0.92 28.23
C ALA A 7 1.22 -2.39 28.08
N LYS A 8 -0.03 -2.71 28.46
CA LYS A 8 -0.61 -4.06 28.35
C LYS A 8 -0.80 -4.53 26.91
N ILE A 9 -1.14 -3.64 25.96
CA ILE A 9 -1.26 -4.00 24.52
C ILE A 9 0.08 -4.54 24.00
N TYR A 10 1.20 -3.99 24.47
CA TYR A 10 2.56 -4.40 24.11
C TYR A 10 3.18 -5.37 25.12
N GLY A 11 2.37 -5.99 25.99
CA GLY A 11 2.81 -7.05 26.90
C GLY A 11 3.66 -6.57 28.09
N ARG A 12 3.62 -5.28 28.45
CA ARG A 12 4.39 -4.70 29.57
C ARG A 12 3.49 -4.26 30.72
N LEU A 13 4.02 -4.32 31.95
CA LEU A 13 3.34 -3.86 33.17
C LEU A 13 3.44 -2.34 33.36
N HIS A 14 4.56 -1.75 32.92
CA HIS A 14 4.89 -0.33 33.05
C HIS A 14 5.53 0.18 31.76
N LEU A 15 5.42 1.48 31.53
CA LEU A 15 6.19 2.17 30.49
C LEU A 15 7.67 2.20 30.85
N HIS A 16 8.53 2.18 29.84
CA HIS A 16 9.94 2.52 29.98
C HIS A 16 10.09 4.00 30.39
N PRO A 17 11.11 4.43 31.15
CA PRO A 17 11.28 5.85 31.54
C PRO A 17 11.22 6.85 30.37
N VAL A 18 11.74 6.47 29.21
CA VAL A 18 11.63 7.23 27.96
C VAL A 18 10.18 7.33 27.46
N GLU A 19 9.44 6.22 27.48
CA GLU A 19 8.02 6.16 27.10
C GLU A 19 7.16 6.94 28.10
N SER A 20 7.47 6.90 29.40
CA SER A 20 6.82 7.69 30.45
C SER A 20 7.01 9.18 30.24
N SER A 21 8.24 9.63 29.97
CA SER A 21 8.53 11.05 29.69
C SER A 21 7.74 11.55 28.49
N LEU A 22 7.67 10.74 27.41
CA LEU A 22 6.83 11.03 26.24
C LEU A 22 5.34 11.02 26.56
N TRP A 23 4.87 10.12 27.42
CA TRP A 23 3.46 10.02 27.82
C TRP A 23 2.99 11.28 28.54
N ASP A 24 3.88 11.87 29.35
CA ASP A 24 3.64 13.11 30.07
C ASP A 24 3.80 14.37 29.19
N GLY A 25 4.21 14.21 27.92
CA GLY A 25 4.44 15.30 26.97
C GLY A 25 5.74 16.06 27.20
N ASP A 26 6.63 15.53 28.04
CA ASP A 26 7.95 16.07 28.32
C ASP A 26 8.97 15.51 27.31
N VAL A 27 9.01 16.13 26.13
CA VAL A 27 9.97 15.76 25.06
C VAL A 27 11.40 16.15 25.46
N ASP A 28 11.59 17.22 26.23
CA ASP A 28 12.92 17.69 26.65
C ASP A 28 13.54 16.72 27.66
N GLY A 29 12.73 16.11 28.54
CA GLY A 29 13.14 15.05 29.45
C GLY A 29 13.53 13.72 28.80
N VAL A 30 13.20 13.52 27.50
CA VAL A 30 13.48 12.26 26.79
C VAL A 30 14.98 12.05 26.60
N GLU A 31 15.73 13.09 26.26
CA GLU A 31 17.18 12.97 26.08
C GLU A 31 17.86 12.47 27.36
N ALA A 32 17.53 13.10 28.49
CA ALA A 32 18.02 12.70 29.81
C ALA A 32 17.62 11.26 30.16
N ALA A 33 16.38 10.87 29.86
CA ALA A 33 15.91 9.51 30.08
C ALA A 33 16.67 8.48 29.22
N ILE A 34 16.99 8.80 27.95
CA ILE A 34 17.78 7.92 27.07
C ILE A 34 19.21 7.80 27.59
N LEU A 35 19.84 8.91 28.00
CA LEU A 35 21.20 8.89 28.53
C LEU A 35 21.31 8.07 29.82
N GLN A 36 20.27 8.13 30.68
CA GLN A 36 20.28 7.44 31.96
C GLN A 36 19.85 5.96 31.88
N TRP A 37 18.86 5.64 31.04
CA TRP A 37 18.19 4.33 31.03
C TRP A 37 18.33 3.58 29.71
N GLY A 38 18.85 4.22 28.66
CA GLY A 38 18.87 3.68 27.30
C GLY A 38 17.53 3.81 26.59
N LEU A 39 17.44 3.21 25.39
CA LEU A 39 16.18 3.11 24.66
C LEU A 39 15.35 1.91 25.14
N PRO A 40 14.02 1.97 25.06
CA PRO A 40 13.19 0.80 25.29
C PRO A 40 13.50 -0.32 24.28
N PRO A 41 13.22 -1.59 24.62
CA PRO A 41 13.57 -2.73 23.78
C PRO A 41 12.79 -2.76 22.45
N THR A 42 11.66 -2.06 22.36
CA THR A 42 10.94 -1.79 21.11
C THR A 42 10.51 -0.34 21.08
N LEU A 43 10.46 0.24 19.87
CA LEU A 43 10.21 1.67 19.66
C LEU A 43 8.80 1.97 19.12
N GLU A 44 8.01 0.92 18.88
CA GLU A 44 6.61 0.99 18.42
C GLU A 44 5.75 1.82 19.36
N MET A 45 5.89 1.59 20.67
CA MET A 45 5.13 2.32 21.67
C MET A 45 5.56 3.78 21.75
N MET A 46 6.85 4.10 21.66
CA MET A 46 7.32 5.49 21.58
C MET A 46 6.69 6.22 20.38
N ALA A 47 6.64 5.57 19.21
CA ALA A 47 6.03 6.13 18.01
C ALA A 47 4.51 6.36 18.18
N GLU A 48 3.80 5.43 18.81
CA GLU A 48 2.37 5.57 19.10
C GLU A 48 2.10 6.73 20.09
N ILE A 49 2.87 6.80 21.19
CA ILE A 49 2.75 7.88 22.18
C ILE A 49 3.05 9.24 21.53
N LEU A 50 4.11 9.34 20.73
CA LEU A 50 4.46 10.58 20.01
C LEU A 50 3.27 11.09 19.17
N VAL A 51 2.62 10.21 18.42
CA VAL A 51 1.55 10.59 17.49
C VAL A 51 0.25 10.91 18.23
N GLU A 52 -0.04 10.21 19.33
CA GLU A 52 -1.30 10.36 20.05
C GLU A 52 -1.30 11.42 21.15
N ARG A 53 -0.15 11.66 21.79
CA ARG A 53 -0.08 12.46 23.03
C ARG A 53 0.72 13.73 22.90
N VAL A 54 1.80 13.71 22.13
CA VAL A 54 2.72 14.85 22.06
C VAL A 54 2.15 15.92 21.14
N ASP A 55 2.27 17.18 21.56
CA ASP A 55 1.85 18.35 20.79
C ASP A 55 2.60 18.44 19.46
N GLY A 56 1.90 18.85 18.41
CA GLY A 56 2.41 18.83 17.03
C GLY A 56 3.74 19.58 16.86
N SER A 57 3.95 20.70 17.55
CA SER A 57 5.20 21.47 17.52
C SER A 57 6.39 20.76 18.16
N LYS A 58 6.15 19.83 19.10
CA LYS A 58 7.19 19.11 19.83
C LYS A 58 7.52 17.73 19.24
N ARG A 59 6.72 17.23 18.30
CA ARG A 59 6.91 15.88 17.72
C ARG A 59 8.21 15.73 16.95
N LEU A 60 8.60 16.77 16.22
CA LEU A 60 9.87 16.76 15.48
C LEU A 60 11.07 16.78 16.44
N GLY A 61 10.95 17.45 17.59
CA GLY A 61 11.99 17.50 18.61
C GLY A 61 12.45 16.12 19.07
N LEU A 62 11.55 15.14 19.24
CA LEU A 62 11.95 13.77 19.57
C LEU A 62 12.79 13.13 18.46
N VAL A 63 12.42 13.35 17.19
CA VAL A 63 13.16 12.81 16.04
C VAL A 63 14.55 13.45 15.99
N GLU A 64 14.63 14.76 16.22
CA GLU A 64 15.88 15.51 16.28
C GLU A 64 16.78 15.00 17.41
N THR A 65 16.23 14.79 18.62
CA THR A 65 16.95 14.20 19.75
C THR A 65 17.53 12.83 19.41
N LEU A 66 16.73 11.94 18.81
CA LEU A 66 17.20 10.60 18.44
C LEU A 66 18.33 10.63 17.40
N LEU A 67 18.28 11.57 16.46
CA LEU A 67 19.31 11.74 15.43
C LEU A 67 20.58 12.39 16.00
N SER A 68 20.44 13.37 16.90
CA SER A 68 21.58 13.96 17.63
C SER A 68 22.30 12.90 18.47
N LEU A 69 21.55 12.15 19.29
CA LEU A 69 22.13 11.06 20.09
C LEU A 69 22.73 9.94 19.23
N HIS A 70 22.27 9.79 17.99
CA HIS A 70 22.90 8.88 17.04
C HIS A 70 24.25 9.41 16.56
N GLN A 71 24.36 10.71 16.25
CA GLN A 71 25.63 11.34 15.90
C GLN A 71 26.64 11.26 17.04
N ASP A 72 26.17 11.34 18.29
CA ASP A 72 26.99 11.18 19.49
C ASP A 72 27.36 9.71 19.81
N GLY A 73 26.87 8.75 19.02
CA GLY A 73 27.13 7.32 19.18
C GLY A 73 26.39 6.65 20.34
N VAL A 74 25.47 7.37 21.00
CA VAL A 74 24.64 6.84 22.10
C VAL A 74 23.53 5.95 21.55
N VAL A 75 22.90 6.37 20.45
CA VAL A 75 21.83 5.64 19.79
C VAL A 75 22.35 4.96 18.52
N SER A 76 22.01 3.69 18.32
CA SER A 76 22.44 2.96 17.13
C SER A 76 21.61 3.32 15.89
N THR A 77 22.19 3.15 14.69
CA THR A 77 21.48 3.31 13.41
C THR A 77 20.24 2.41 13.34
N SER A 78 20.32 1.18 13.86
CA SER A 78 19.19 0.24 13.83
C SER A 78 18.04 0.70 14.74
N SER A 79 18.34 1.35 15.87
CA SER A 79 17.34 1.95 16.75
C SER A 79 16.62 3.11 16.05
N VAL A 80 17.35 4.06 15.45
CA VAL A 80 16.70 5.17 14.73
C VAL A 80 15.87 4.65 13.55
N ARG A 81 16.38 3.66 12.81
CA ARG A 81 15.63 3.02 11.72
C ARG A 81 14.36 2.34 12.24
N SER A 82 14.45 1.59 13.34
CA SER A 82 13.29 0.96 13.97
C SER A 82 12.25 1.97 14.42
N PHE A 83 12.67 3.13 14.95
CA PHE A 83 11.75 4.21 15.28
C PHE A 83 11.06 4.81 14.06
N LEU A 84 11.80 5.14 13.00
CA LEU A 84 11.23 5.67 11.76
C LEU A 84 10.27 4.66 11.12
N SER A 85 10.64 3.37 11.04
CA SER A 85 9.75 2.31 10.59
C SER A 85 8.49 2.19 11.46
N SER A 86 8.63 2.35 12.77
CA SER A 86 7.48 2.33 13.69
C SER A 86 6.53 3.48 13.38
N LEU A 87 7.03 4.70 13.16
CA LEU A 87 6.21 5.85 12.76
C LEU A 87 5.44 5.60 11.44
N LEU A 88 6.01 4.84 10.49
CA LEU A 88 5.33 4.50 9.24
C LEU A 88 4.11 3.58 9.43
N VAL A 89 4.09 2.76 10.49
CA VAL A 89 3.03 1.77 10.74
C VAL A 89 2.07 2.14 11.86
N VAL A 90 2.29 3.27 12.56
CA VAL A 90 1.39 3.75 13.62
C VAL A 90 -0.02 3.94 13.06
N LYS A 91 -0.97 3.18 13.62
CA LYS A 91 -2.40 3.23 13.25
C LYS A 91 -3.08 4.46 13.86
N SER A 92 -2.72 5.65 13.41
CA SER A 92 -3.49 6.85 13.75
C SER A 92 -4.71 6.96 12.85
N PHE A 93 -5.88 6.55 13.35
CA PHE A 93 -7.15 6.62 12.62
C PHE A 93 -7.64 8.05 12.33
N GLY A 94 -7.01 9.09 12.93
CA GLY A 94 -7.45 10.49 12.79
C GLY A 94 -6.40 11.48 12.29
N ASN A 95 -5.12 11.10 12.14
CA ASN A 95 -4.04 12.08 11.99
C ASN A 95 -3.03 11.77 10.86
N ARG A 96 -3.44 11.00 9.85
CA ARG A 96 -2.55 10.56 8.76
C ARG A 96 -1.81 11.69 8.05
N LYS A 97 -2.49 12.81 7.74
CA LYS A 97 -1.82 13.98 7.12
C LYS A 97 -0.74 14.60 7.99
N ILE A 98 -0.94 14.64 9.31
CA ILE A 98 0.06 15.16 10.25
C ILE A 98 1.24 14.17 10.35
N LEU A 99 0.94 12.87 10.40
CA LEU A 99 1.95 11.82 10.42
C LEU A 99 2.83 11.87 9.16
N THR A 100 2.22 11.99 7.98
CA THR A 100 2.92 12.15 6.70
C THR A 100 3.85 13.38 6.68
N LYS A 101 3.40 14.52 7.23
CA LYS A 101 4.24 15.73 7.34
C LYS A 101 5.39 15.56 8.31
N LEU A 102 5.12 15.01 9.50
CA LEU A 102 6.15 14.70 10.48
C LEU A 102 7.21 13.75 9.89
N LEU A 103 6.77 12.73 9.16
CA LEU A 103 7.66 11.79 8.49
C LEU A 103 8.48 12.45 7.39
N ALA A 104 7.90 13.36 6.59
CA ALA A 104 8.66 14.11 5.59
C ALA A 104 9.77 14.93 6.26
N SER A 105 9.45 15.71 7.30
CA SER A 105 10.44 16.48 8.04
C SER A 105 11.49 15.59 8.74
N ALA A 106 11.07 14.46 9.30
CA ALA A 106 11.96 13.48 9.93
C ALA A 106 12.95 12.86 8.93
N VAL A 107 12.47 12.51 7.73
CA VAL A 107 13.29 11.95 6.66
C VAL A 107 14.25 13.00 6.11
N GLU A 108 13.78 14.23 5.86
CA GLU A 108 14.63 15.34 5.42
C GLU A 108 15.76 15.59 6.42
N PHE A 109 15.44 15.66 7.71
CA PHE A 109 16.43 15.87 8.75
C PHE A 109 17.40 14.69 8.85
N ALA A 110 16.91 13.45 8.74
CA ALA A 110 17.76 12.26 8.72
C ALA A 110 18.71 12.23 7.50
N GLN A 111 18.27 12.67 6.32
CA GLN A 111 19.14 12.78 5.14
C GLN A 111 20.29 13.77 5.35
N GLN A 112 20.01 14.88 6.02
CA GLN A 112 21.00 15.92 6.30
C GLN A 112 22.00 15.50 7.39
N THR A 113 21.53 14.79 8.42
CA THR A 113 22.30 14.50 9.63
C THR A 113 22.95 13.12 9.64
N ALA A 114 22.26 12.10 9.13
CA ALA A 114 22.68 10.71 9.21
C ALA A 114 22.10 9.90 8.02
N PRO A 115 22.57 10.15 6.79
CA PRO A 115 21.98 9.59 5.57
C PRO A 115 22.00 8.06 5.52
N THR A 116 22.91 7.41 6.24
CA THR A 116 23.02 5.94 6.33
C THR A 116 21.83 5.26 7.03
N ILE A 117 21.00 6.02 7.75
CA ILE A 117 19.77 5.50 8.37
C ILE A 117 18.74 5.10 7.30
N ILE A 118 18.68 5.86 6.20
CA ILE A 118 17.73 5.65 5.10
C ILE A 118 18.34 4.67 4.12
N ASP A 119 18.11 3.39 4.38
CA ASP A 119 18.47 2.31 3.46
C ASP A 119 17.34 1.99 2.47
N GLN A 120 17.57 1.03 1.58
CA GLN A 120 16.56 0.62 0.60
C GLN A 120 15.29 0.05 1.24
N SER A 121 15.40 -0.59 2.41
CA SER A 121 14.25 -1.18 3.11
C SER A 121 13.32 -0.08 3.62
N LEU A 122 13.89 0.93 4.31
CA LEU A 122 13.14 2.08 4.80
C LEU A 122 12.60 2.91 3.62
N THR A 123 13.38 3.08 2.56
CA THR A 123 12.94 3.78 1.34
C THR A 123 11.70 3.12 0.74
N ASN A 124 11.69 1.79 0.61
CA ASN A 124 10.52 1.06 0.10
C ASN A 124 9.29 1.21 1.01
N GLN A 125 9.47 1.24 2.33
CA GLN A 125 8.37 1.50 3.28
C GLN A 125 7.83 2.93 3.16
N ILE A 126 8.70 3.92 2.98
CA ILE A 126 8.30 5.32 2.76
C ILE A 126 7.52 5.44 1.46
N ILE A 127 7.97 4.80 0.37
CA ILE A 127 7.25 4.79 -0.92
C ILE A 127 5.87 4.15 -0.76
N HIS A 128 5.79 3.00 -0.09
CA HIS A 128 4.51 2.32 0.17
C HIS A 128 3.54 3.23 0.92
N LEU A 129 3.99 3.85 2.01
CA LEU A 129 3.17 4.77 2.78
C LEU A 129 2.76 6.01 1.97
N ALA A 130 3.68 6.55 1.15
CA ALA A 130 3.42 7.71 0.31
C ALA A 130 2.32 7.42 -0.71
N PHE A 131 2.35 6.25 -1.36
CA PHE A 131 1.28 5.84 -2.27
C PHE A 131 -0.05 5.64 -1.56
N VAL A 132 -0.06 4.92 -0.43
CA VAL A 132 -1.29 4.65 0.34
C VAL A 132 -1.96 5.93 0.86
N ASN A 133 -1.20 7.00 1.07
CA ASN A 133 -1.70 8.29 1.54
C ASN A 133 -1.74 9.38 0.45
N ASP A 134 -1.47 9.05 -0.81
CA ASP A 134 -1.36 10.02 -1.91
C ASP A 134 -0.45 11.23 -1.58
N SER A 135 0.72 10.97 -0.98
CA SER A 135 1.66 12.01 -0.54
C SER A 135 2.82 12.18 -1.52
N GLU A 136 2.72 13.18 -2.38
CA GLU A 136 3.82 13.61 -3.26
C GLU A 136 5.01 14.14 -2.48
N ASP A 137 4.76 14.88 -1.39
CA ASP A 137 5.80 15.48 -0.55
C ASP A 137 6.76 14.43 0.01
N LEU A 138 6.24 13.28 0.48
CA LEU A 138 7.07 12.17 0.96
C LEU A 138 7.97 11.61 -0.14
N LEU A 139 7.44 11.40 -1.35
CA LEU A 139 8.20 10.89 -2.49
C LEU A 139 9.32 11.86 -2.90
N ARG A 140 9.02 13.16 -2.96
CA ARG A 140 10.01 14.18 -3.27
C ARG A 140 11.09 14.29 -2.19
N THR A 141 10.72 14.14 -0.93
CA THR A 141 11.67 14.16 0.20
C THR A 141 12.72 13.06 0.06
N ILE A 142 12.33 11.84 -0.32
CA ILE A 142 13.28 10.75 -0.58
C ILE A 142 13.97 10.83 -1.96
N GLY A 143 13.79 11.92 -2.70
CA GLY A 143 14.43 12.15 -4.00
C GLY A 143 13.86 11.31 -5.15
N VAL A 144 12.64 10.79 -5.02
CA VAL A 144 11.98 10.05 -6.10
C VAL A 144 11.42 11.04 -7.12
N ASN A 145 11.74 10.81 -8.39
CA ASN A 145 11.24 11.60 -9.50
C ASN A 145 9.97 10.98 -10.09
N GLU A 146 9.15 11.78 -10.77
CA GLU A 146 8.04 11.24 -11.54
C GLU A 146 8.53 10.27 -12.61
N LYS A 147 7.76 9.20 -12.82
CA LYS A 147 8.04 8.13 -13.80
C LYS A 147 9.40 7.44 -13.63
N SER A 148 10.03 7.51 -12.44
CA SER A 148 11.34 6.92 -12.23
C SER A 148 11.31 5.56 -11.53
N LEU A 149 10.25 5.24 -10.79
CA LEU A 149 10.20 3.98 -10.04
C LEU A 149 10.03 2.79 -10.98
N GLU A 150 10.85 1.76 -10.75
CA GLU A 150 10.75 0.47 -11.43
C GLU A 150 9.61 -0.37 -10.82
N PRO A 151 8.92 -1.20 -11.62
CA PRO A 151 7.82 -2.06 -11.16
C PRO A 151 8.34 -3.28 -10.38
N THR A 152 9.10 -3.06 -9.31
CA THR A 152 9.52 -4.16 -8.42
C THR A 152 8.34 -4.66 -7.58
N ALA A 153 8.43 -5.88 -7.03
CA ALA A 153 7.35 -6.44 -6.21
C ALA A 153 6.88 -5.50 -5.07
N PRO A 154 7.76 -4.83 -4.27
CA PRO A 154 7.32 -3.85 -3.28
C PRO A 154 6.51 -2.68 -3.86
N ILE A 155 6.90 -2.18 -5.04
CA ILE A 155 6.21 -1.08 -5.73
C ILE A 155 4.85 -1.54 -6.25
N MET A 156 4.79 -2.74 -6.83
CA MET A 156 3.52 -3.34 -7.24
C MET A 156 2.56 -3.49 -6.05
N PHE A 157 3.02 -4.02 -4.91
CA PHE A 157 2.20 -4.12 -3.70
C PHE A 157 1.72 -2.75 -3.22
N ALA A 158 2.59 -1.73 -3.23
CA ALA A 158 2.22 -0.37 -2.86
C ALA A 158 1.13 0.23 -3.76
N LEU A 159 1.25 0.07 -5.08
CA LEU A 159 0.24 0.51 -6.05
C LEU A 159 -1.11 -0.19 -5.82
N VAL A 160 -1.08 -1.50 -5.57
CA VAL A 160 -2.30 -2.28 -5.29
C VAL A 160 -2.97 -1.80 -3.99
N ASP A 161 -2.19 -1.56 -2.94
CA ASP A 161 -2.72 -1.11 -1.65
C ASP A 161 -3.30 0.32 -1.73
N ALA A 162 -2.62 1.22 -2.42
CA ALA A 162 -3.06 2.59 -2.66
C ALA A 162 -4.36 2.64 -3.48
N CYS A 163 -4.47 1.77 -4.49
CA CYS A 163 -5.65 1.67 -5.36
C CYS A 163 -6.07 3.06 -5.90
N SER A 164 -5.10 3.79 -6.44
CA SER A 164 -5.26 5.14 -6.97
C SER A 164 -4.50 5.31 -8.28
N THR A 165 -5.07 6.07 -9.22
CA THR A 165 -4.44 6.36 -10.52
C THR A 165 -3.30 7.38 -10.40
N SER A 166 -3.34 8.26 -9.39
CA SER A 166 -2.29 9.24 -9.10
C SER A 166 -0.94 8.57 -8.84
N SER A 167 -0.93 7.43 -8.14
CA SER A 167 0.29 6.72 -7.77
C SER A 167 1.09 6.21 -8.98
N PHE A 168 0.41 5.95 -10.12
CA PHE A 168 1.07 5.52 -11.37
C PHE A 168 1.91 6.62 -12.03
N SER A 169 1.73 7.90 -11.66
CA SER A 169 2.56 9.00 -12.20
C SER A 169 4.03 8.92 -11.76
N TRP A 170 4.31 8.24 -10.65
CA TRP A 170 5.65 8.09 -10.06
C TRP A 170 6.40 6.86 -10.54
N VAL A 171 5.69 5.91 -11.13
CA VAL A 171 6.23 4.66 -11.66
C VAL A 171 6.40 4.79 -13.17
N LYS A 172 7.34 4.04 -13.75
CA LYS A 172 7.42 3.91 -15.20
C LYS A 172 6.03 3.59 -15.77
N PRO A 173 5.65 4.11 -16.95
CA PRO A 173 4.34 3.85 -17.52
C PRO A 173 4.06 2.35 -17.62
N TYR A 174 2.87 1.90 -17.21
CA TYR A 174 2.50 0.49 -17.19
C TYR A 174 2.77 -0.23 -18.53
N ARG A 175 2.47 0.44 -19.64
CA ARG A 175 2.72 -0.03 -21.01
C ARG A 175 4.18 -0.32 -21.36
N THR A 176 5.14 0.25 -20.62
CA THR A 176 6.58 0.03 -20.84
C THR A 176 7.15 -1.07 -19.96
N TRP A 177 6.35 -1.65 -19.07
CA TRP A 177 6.77 -2.80 -18.27
C TRP A 177 6.85 -4.05 -19.16
N SER A 178 7.63 -5.03 -18.74
CA SER A 178 7.66 -6.32 -19.41
C SER A 178 6.30 -7.02 -19.29
N GLU A 179 5.99 -7.90 -20.25
CA GLU A 179 4.72 -8.65 -20.25
C GLU A 179 4.51 -9.47 -18.96
N HIS A 180 5.60 -9.97 -18.37
CA HIS A 180 5.56 -10.70 -17.11
C HIS A 180 5.18 -9.78 -15.94
N GLU A 181 5.80 -8.59 -15.85
CA GLU A 181 5.49 -7.61 -14.80
C GLU A 181 4.05 -7.09 -14.89
N GLN A 182 3.55 -6.87 -16.12
CA GLN A 182 2.15 -6.50 -16.34
C GLN A 182 1.21 -7.60 -15.85
N ALA A 183 1.48 -8.86 -16.21
CA ALA A 183 0.68 -10.00 -15.77
C ALA A 183 0.70 -10.16 -14.24
N ASP A 184 1.87 -10.09 -13.61
CA ASP A 184 2.03 -10.23 -12.16
C ASP A 184 1.29 -9.12 -11.40
N PHE A 185 1.41 -7.87 -11.85
CA PHE A 185 0.69 -6.75 -11.25
C PHE A 185 -0.83 -6.92 -11.38
N LEU A 186 -1.30 -7.30 -12.57
CA LEU A 186 -2.73 -7.49 -12.82
C LEU A 186 -3.27 -8.62 -11.95
N ASP A 187 -2.55 -9.74 -11.82
CA ASP A 187 -2.91 -10.85 -10.93
C ASP A 187 -2.99 -10.40 -9.45
N LEU A 188 -2.00 -9.66 -8.96
CA LEU A 188 -1.99 -9.10 -7.61
C LEU A 188 -3.15 -8.13 -7.38
N PHE A 189 -3.43 -7.26 -8.36
CA PHE A 189 -4.49 -6.27 -8.28
C PHE A 189 -5.87 -6.93 -8.27
N MET A 190 -6.09 -7.92 -9.15
CA MET A 190 -7.34 -8.69 -9.17
C MET A 190 -7.53 -9.47 -7.87
N ALA A 191 -6.46 -10.08 -7.32
CA ALA A 191 -6.48 -10.77 -6.02
C ALA A 191 -7.02 -9.87 -4.89
N GLN A 192 -6.68 -8.58 -4.92
CA GLN A 192 -7.14 -7.60 -3.93
C GLN A 192 -8.55 -7.07 -4.21
N CYS A 193 -8.97 -6.96 -5.48
CA CYS A 193 -10.35 -6.60 -5.84
C CYS A 193 -11.39 -7.62 -5.34
N ILE A 194 -11.00 -8.87 -5.12
CA ILE A 194 -11.89 -9.90 -4.54
C ILE A 194 -12.04 -9.70 -3.04
N ARG A 195 -10.90 -9.49 -2.37
CA ARG A 195 -10.83 -9.32 -0.91
C ARG A 195 -11.56 -8.05 -0.46
N ARG A 196 -11.45 -6.98 -1.26
CA ARG A 196 -12.08 -5.69 -1.01
C ARG A 196 -13.27 -5.56 -1.97
N HIS A 197 -14.48 -5.83 -1.48
CA HIS A 197 -15.77 -5.85 -2.19
C HIS A 197 -15.80 -5.23 -3.63
N PRO A 198 -16.33 -5.95 -4.65
CA PRO A 198 -16.26 -5.62 -6.08
C PRO A 198 -16.84 -4.27 -6.56
N SER A 199 -17.50 -3.51 -5.67
CA SER A 199 -18.22 -2.28 -6.03
C SER A 199 -17.42 -1.00 -5.80
N ASN A 200 -16.09 -1.09 -5.63
CA ASN A 200 -15.29 0.10 -5.36
C ASN A 200 -14.95 0.85 -6.66
N LYS A 201 -15.52 2.06 -6.82
CA LYS A 201 -15.26 2.96 -7.95
C LYS A 201 -13.76 3.16 -8.23
N ARG A 202 -12.92 3.19 -7.18
CA ARG A 202 -11.46 3.35 -7.32
C ARG A 202 -10.78 2.18 -8.01
N GLN A 203 -11.22 0.96 -7.74
CA GLN A 203 -10.71 -0.24 -8.42
C GLN A 203 -11.01 -0.17 -9.92
N GLY A 204 -12.23 0.27 -10.26
CA GLY A 204 -12.63 0.45 -11.65
C GLY A 204 -11.85 1.56 -12.37
N GLU A 205 -11.54 2.67 -11.69
CA GLU A 205 -10.70 3.73 -12.22
C GLU A 205 -9.27 3.26 -12.52
N VAL A 206 -8.65 2.51 -11.60
CA VAL A 206 -7.32 1.92 -11.80
C VAL A 206 -7.35 0.90 -12.94
N LEU A 207 -8.37 0.04 -13.01
CA LEU A 207 -8.48 -0.94 -14.11
C LEU A 207 -8.66 -0.27 -15.46
N ARG A 208 -9.49 0.77 -15.57
CA ARG A 208 -9.58 1.58 -16.80
C ARG A 208 -8.24 2.20 -17.16
N HIS A 209 -7.47 2.66 -16.16
CA HIS A 209 -6.18 3.28 -16.40
C HIS A 209 -5.15 2.28 -16.95
N ILE A 210 -5.00 1.11 -16.32
CA ILE A 210 -3.98 0.13 -16.72
C ILE A 210 -4.39 -0.72 -17.93
N LEU A 211 -5.69 -0.89 -18.17
CA LEU A 211 -6.25 -1.66 -19.29
C LEU A 211 -6.83 -0.78 -20.40
N ALA A 212 -6.42 0.49 -20.48
CA ALA A 212 -6.89 1.42 -21.52
C ALA A 212 -6.66 0.88 -22.94
N ASP A 213 -5.55 0.18 -23.15
CA ASP A 213 -5.19 -0.45 -24.43
C ASP A 213 -5.67 -1.92 -24.56
N GLY A 214 -6.32 -2.46 -23.52
CA GLY A 214 -6.83 -3.82 -23.44
C GLY A 214 -6.08 -4.72 -22.46
N ILE A 215 -6.51 -5.99 -22.36
CA ILE A 215 -5.92 -6.99 -21.47
C ILE A 215 -4.64 -7.58 -22.09
N PRO A 216 -3.52 -7.70 -21.33
CA PRO A 216 -2.28 -8.30 -21.82
C PRO A 216 -2.47 -9.73 -22.36
N ALA A 217 -1.89 -10.06 -23.51
CA ALA A 217 -2.09 -11.33 -24.24
C ALA A 217 -1.68 -12.61 -23.47
N HIS A 218 -0.85 -12.47 -22.43
CA HIS A 218 -0.40 -13.57 -21.57
C HIS A 218 -1.17 -13.67 -20.26
N PHE A 219 -2.14 -12.79 -20.01
CA PHE A 219 -2.96 -12.84 -18.81
C PHE A 219 -3.78 -14.14 -18.75
N GLN A 220 -3.69 -14.84 -17.62
CA GLN A 220 -4.46 -16.06 -17.39
C GLN A 220 -5.57 -15.79 -16.39
N PHE A 221 -6.82 -15.93 -16.83
CA PHE A 221 -7.95 -15.95 -15.91
C PHE A 221 -7.87 -17.20 -15.04
N SER A 222 -7.28 -17.08 -13.84
CA SER A 222 -7.14 -18.22 -12.94
C SER A 222 -8.51 -18.71 -12.45
N GLU A 223 -8.72 -20.03 -12.43
CA GLU A 223 -9.98 -20.66 -12.03
C GLU A 223 -10.16 -20.83 -10.52
N LYS A 224 -9.19 -20.40 -9.70
CA LYS A 224 -9.10 -20.83 -8.30
C LYS A 224 -10.22 -20.33 -7.39
N ASP A 225 -11.00 -19.32 -7.79
CA ASP A 225 -12.11 -18.81 -6.98
C ASP A 225 -13.27 -18.26 -7.84
N VAL A 226 -14.48 -18.74 -7.59
CA VAL A 226 -15.70 -18.34 -8.32
C VAL A 226 -16.09 -16.89 -8.04
N ALA A 227 -15.84 -16.39 -6.82
CA ALA A 227 -16.09 -14.99 -6.46
C ALA A 227 -15.18 -14.04 -7.24
N THR A 228 -13.93 -14.47 -7.46
CA THR A 228 -12.97 -13.78 -8.34
C THR A 228 -13.44 -13.69 -9.76
N ARG A 229 -13.96 -14.79 -10.28
CA ARG A 229 -14.47 -14.82 -11.65
C ARG A 229 -15.61 -13.83 -11.83
N GLU A 230 -16.54 -13.72 -10.89
CA GLU A 230 -17.69 -12.83 -11.01
C GLU A 230 -17.33 -11.35 -10.84
N SER A 231 -16.47 -11.04 -9.87
CA SER A 231 -15.98 -9.67 -9.61
C SER A 231 -15.16 -9.12 -10.77
N VAL A 232 -14.16 -9.87 -11.25
CA VAL A 232 -13.32 -9.52 -12.40
C VAL A 232 -14.18 -9.33 -13.64
N ARG A 233 -15.14 -10.25 -13.85
CA ARG A 233 -16.07 -10.24 -14.97
C ARG A 233 -16.99 -9.02 -14.94
N SER A 234 -17.71 -8.75 -13.84
CA SER A 234 -18.54 -7.55 -13.72
C SER A 234 -17.72 -6.31 -13.99
N THR A 235 -16.52 -6.23 -13.42
CA THR A 235 -15.66 -5.05 -13.59
C THR A 235 -15.20 -4.87 -15.04
N ILE A 236 -14.73 -5.91 -15.73
CA ILE A 236 -14.34 -5.80 -17.15
C ILE A 236 -15.54 -5.40 -18.01
N LEU A 237 -16.71 -5.98 -17.74
CA LEU A 237 -17.96 -5.70 -18.46
C LEU A 237 -18.45 -4.27 -18.23
N ASP A 238 -18.50 -3.82 -16.98
CA ASP A 238 -18.96 -2.48 -16.57
C ASP A 238 -18.04 -1.37 -17.09
N LEU A 239 -16.75 -1.67 -17.26
CA LEU A 239 -15.76 -0.72 -17.75
C LEU A 239 -15.58 -0.75 -19.28
N GLY A 240 -16.19 -1.71 -19.99
CA GLY A 240 -16.11 -1.82 -21.45
C GLY A 240 -14.70 -2.12 -21.96
N ILE A 241 -13.88 -2.82 -21.18
CA ILE A 241 -12.47 -3.06 -21.50
C ILE A 241 -12.37 -4.06 -22.67
N ARG A 242 -11.59 -3.69 -23.69
CA ARG A 242 -11.37 -4.54 -24.86
C ARG A 242 -10.54 -5.77 -24.48
N VAL A 243 -11.06 -6.96 -24.75
CA VAL A 243 -10.35 -8.23 -24.56
C VAL A 243 -9.86 -8.74 -25.91
N ASP A 244 -8.70 -9.41 -25.95
CA ASP A 244 -8.26 -10.08 -27.17
C ASP A 244 -9.08 -11.38 -27.42
N PRO A 245 -9.57 -11.65 -28.64
CA PRO A 245 -10.27 -12.90 -28.96
C PRO A 245 -9.49 -14.18 -28.62
N VAL A 246 -8.16 -14.15 -28.69
CA VAL A 246 -7.28 -15.28 -28.35
C VAL A 246 -7.29 -15.55 -26.84
N LEU A 247 -7.34 -14.50 -26.02
CA LEU A 247 -7.46 -14.62 -24.56
C LEU A 247 -8.81 -15.20 -24.17
N ILE A 248 -9.89 -14.77 -24.84
CA ILE A 248 -11.24 -15.30 -24.64
C ILE A 248 -11.25 -16.82 -24.86
N HIS A 249 -10.58 -17.34 -25.88
CA HIS A 249 -10.56 -18.79 -26.16
C HIS A 249 -9.88 -19.60 -25.06
N LYS A 250 -8.87 -19.02 -24.41
CA LYS A 250 -8.15 -19.63 -23.27
C LYS A 250 -8.91 -19.46 -21.95
N ALA A 251 -9.90 -18.57 -21.91
CA ALA A 251 -10.66 -18.32 -20.70
C ALA A 251 -11.66 -19.46 -20.37
N PRO A 252 -11.96 -19.66 -19.08
CA PRO A 252 -12.94 -20.63 -18.64
C PRO A 252 -14.32 -20.46 -19.29
N PRO A 253 -15.09 -21.54 -19.55
CA PRO A 253 -16.38 -21.47 -20.25
C PRO A 253 -17.38 -20.46 -19.67
N ALA A 254 -17.50 -20.37 -18.34
CA ALA A 254 -18.44 -19.43 -17.71
C ALA A 254 -18.04 -17.95 -17.90
N PHE A 255 -16.75 -17.67 -18.06
CA PHE A 255 -16.26 -16.31 -18.34
C PHE A 255 -16.56 -15.91 -19.78
N ARG A 256 -16.28 -16.83 -20.72
CA ARG A 256 -16.64 -16.66 -22.14
C ARG A 256 -18.13 -16.40 -22.34
N LEU A 257 -18.98 -17.16 -21.66
CA LEU A 257 -20.43 -16.99 -21.72
C LEU A 257 -20.88 -15.59 -21.27
N ALA A 258 -20.26 -15.06 -20.22
CA ALA A 258 -20.60 -13.75 -19.69
C ALA A 258 -20.23 -12.62 -20.64
N MET A 259 -19.07 -12.72 -21.28
CA MET A 259 -18.62 -11.79 -22.31
C MET A 259 -19.59 -11.76 -23.50
N VAL A 260 -20.17 -12.93 -23.84
CA VAL A 260 -21.24 -13.02 -24.84
C VAL A 260 -22.55 -12.39 -24.35
N LYS A 261 -22.96 -12.69 -23.10
CA LYS A 261 -24.18 -12.09 -22.50
C LYS A 261 -24.11 -10.57 -22.40
N ALA A 262 -22.93 -10.03 -22.16
CA ALA A 262 -22.71 -8.59 -22.10
C ALA A 262 -22.55 -7.91 -23.47
N GLY A 263 -22.63 -8.67 -24.58
CA GLY A 263 -22.52 -8.14 -25.92
C GLY A 263 -21.11 -7.71 -26.34
N LEU A 264 -20.08 -8.08 -25.57
CA LEU A 264 -18.68 -7.76 -25.91
C LEU A 264 -18.09 -8.71 -26.95
N PHE A 265 -18.62 -9.92 -27.05
CA PHE A 265 -18.23 -10.94 -28.03
C PHE A 265 -19.44 -11.68 -28.57
N THR A 266 -19.37 -12.12 -29.82
CA THR A 266 -20.35 -13.07 -30.37
C THR A 266 -20.11 -14.49 -29.83
N SER A 267 -21.14 -15.33 -29.84
CA SER A 267 -21.05 -16.75 -29.47
C SER A 267 -19.97 -17.50 -30.28
N ASN A 268 -19.81 -17.13 -31.55
CA ASN A 268 -18.79 -17.66 -32.45
C ASN A 268 -17.38 -17.21 -32.05
N GLU A 269 -17.18 -15.91 -31.78
CA GLU A 269 -15.88 -15.39 -31.35
C GLU A 269 -15.44 -15.98 -30.00
N ALA A 270 -16.37 -16.30 -29.11
CA ALA A 270 -16.06 -16.94 -27.83
C ALA A 270 -15.96 -18.48 -27.90
N LYS A 271 -16.19 -19.10 -29.07
CA LYS A 271 -16.29 -20.57 -29.25
C LYS A 271 -17.24 -21.23 -28.23
N VAL A 272 -18.35 -20.56 -27.91
CA VAL A 272 -19.38 -21.12 -27.03
C VAL A 272 -20.48 -21.71 -27.92
N LYS A 273 -20.65 -23.03 -27.87
CA LYS A 273 -21.68 -23.73 -28.67
C LYS A 273 -23.08 -23.26 -28.22
N GLY A 274 -23.96 -22.96 -29.19
CA GLY A 274 -25.32 -22.42 -28.94
C GLY A 274 -26.12 -23.17 -27.87
N LYS A 275 -26.09 -24.52 -27.89
CA LYS A 275 -26.81 -25.36 -26.90
C LYS A 275 -26.41 -25.11 -25.43
N THR A 276 -25.19 -24.65 -25.17
CA THR A 276 -24.70 -24.33 -23.81
C THR A 276 -25.15 -22.94 -23.38
N ILE A 277 -25.30 -22.01 -24.32
CA ILE A 277 -25.87 -20.67 -24.09
C ILE A 277 -27.35 -20.78 -23.77
N ASP A 278 -28.10 -21.54 -24.59
CA ASP A 278 -29.54 -21.71 -24.44
C ASP A 278 -29.90 -22.32 -23.08
N LYS A 279 -29.15 -23.34 -22.64
CA LYS A 279 -29.36 -23.98 -21.32
C LYS A 279 -29.10 -23.04 -20.14
N LEU A 280 -28.12 -22.14 -20.23
CA LEU A 280 -27.78 -21.22 -19.14
C LEU A 280 -28.54 -19.89 -19.20
N MET A 281 -29.07 -19.52 -20.37
CA MET A 281 -30.07 -18.44 -20.47
C MET A 281 -31.42 -18.89 -19.92
N ALA A 282 -31.82 -20.15 -20.14
CA ALA A 282 -33.01 -20.72 -19.50
C ALA A 282 -32.91 -20.66 -17.97
N ILE A 283 -31.78 -21.07 -17.39
CA ILE A 283 -31.54 -21.03 -15.94
C ILE A 283 -31.62 -19.60 -15.36
N ASP A 284 -31.02 -18.60 -16.02
CA ASP A 284 -31.09 -17.19 -15.55
C ASP A 284 -32.46 -16.54 -15.78
N LEU A 285 -33.24 -17.02 -16.75
CA LEU A 285 -34.62 -16.58 -17.01
C LEU A 285 -35.65 -17.35 -16.16
N GLY A 286 -35.22 -18.31 -15.34
CA GLY A 286 -36.10 -19.14 -14.52
C GLY A 286 -36.94 -20.17 -15.30
N LEU A 287 -36.46 -20.58 -16.48
CA LEU A 287 -37.06 -21.60 -17.37
C LEU A 287 -36.45 -22.99 -17.17
#